data_AF-A0AA96QFV4-F1
#
_entry.id   AF-A0AA96QFV4-F1
#
_cell.length_a   1.000
_cell.length_b   1.000
_cell.length_c   1.000
_cell.angle_alpha   90.00
_cell.angle_beta   90.00
_cell.angle_gamma   90.00
#
_symmetry.space_group_name_H-M   'P 1'
#
loop_
_entity.id
_entity.type
_entity.pdbx_description
1 polymer ?
#
loop_
_entity_poly.entity_id
_entity_poly.type
_entity_poly.pdbx_seq_one_letter_code
_entity_poly.pdbx_strand_id
1 'polypeptide(L)' 'MTTPLSPDERRRRRAELRRHHPDLGGDPEAFARTQRAWASRPGAGAEVRFARRPRGVRRVLAWWRARRSPAPRRVV' A
#
# COMPACT_ATOMS: atom_id res chain seq x y z
N MET A 1 -16.92 -4.65 2.93
CA MET A 1 -16.01 -3.51 2.69
C MET A 1 -14.64 -3.85 3.29
N THR A 2 -13.62 -4.04 2.46
CA THR A 2 -12.24 -4.24 2.92
C THR A 2 -11.61 -2.89 3.23
N THR A 3 -11.44 -2.56 4.50
CA THR A 3 -10.79 -1.31 4.90
C THR A 3 -9.33 -1.35 4.45
N PRO A 4 -8.86 -0.37 3.65
CA PRO A 4 -7.47 -0.32 3.25
C PRO A 4 -6.58 -0.13 4.48
N LEU A 5 -5.46 -0.86 4.55
CA LEU A 5 -4.50 -0.75 5.65
C LEU A 5 -4.12 0.72 5.88
N SER A 6 -4.22 1.14 7.13
CA SER A 6 -3.80 2.47 7.54
C SER A 6 -2.30 2.68 7.24
N PRO A 7 -1.83 3.93 7.12
CA PRO A 7 -0.40 4.20 6.92
C PRO A 7 0.51 3.51 7.95
N ASP A 8 0.06 3.44 9.20
CA ASP A 8 0.81 2.82 10.29
C ASP A 8 0.83 1.30 10.19
N GLU A 9 -0.28 0.68 9.81
CA GLU A 9 -0.34 -0.77 9.57
C GLU A 9 0.57 -1.17 8.40
N ARG A 10 0.60 -0.36 7.33
CA ARG A 10 1.54 -0.59 6.22
C ARG A 10 3.00 -0.47 6.67
N ARG A 11 3.30 0.47 7.57
CA ARG A 11 4.65 0.62 8.15
C ARG A 11 5.01 -0.59 9.00
N ARG A 12 4.09 -1.06 9.86
CA ARG A 12 4.27 -2.25 10.70
C ARG A 12 4.51 -3.50 9.84
N ARG A 13 3.65 -3.74 8.85
CA ARG A 13 3.81 -4.85 7.89
C ARG A 13 5.18 -4.86 7.23
N ARG A 14 5.65 -3.70 6.73
CA ARG A 14 6.97 -3.61 6.09
C ARG A 14 8.12 -3.87 7.07
N ALA A 15 8.04 -3.35 8.29
CA ALA A 15 9.07 -3.57 9.29
C ALA A 15 9.20 -5.05 9.66
N GLU A 16 8.06 -5.73 9.84
CA GLU A 16 8.00 -7.15 10.17
C GLU A 16 8.52 -8.04 9.03
N LEU A 17 8.10 -7.77 7.80
CA LEU A 17 8.59 -8.49 6.61
C LEU A 17 10.09 -8.27 6.39
N ARG A 18 10.58 -7.04 6.63
CA ARG A 18 12.01 -6.73 6.50
C ARG A 18 12.86 -7.49 7.51
N ARG A 19 12.34 -7.78 8.71
CA ARG A 19 13.05 -8.54 9.75
C ARG A 19 13.36 -9.98 9.33
N HIS A 20 12.51 -10.59 8.52
CA HIS A 20 12.65 -11.99 8.07
C HIS A 20 13.08 -12.11 6.61
N HIS A 21 13.43 -11.01 5.93
CA HIS A 21 13.61 -11.03 4.48
C HIS A 21 14.81 -11.91 4.06
N PRO A 22 14.63 -12.89 3.16
CA PRO A 22 15.69 -13.82 2.77
C PRO A 22 16.90 -13.12 2.14
N ASP A 23 16.68 -12.10 1.31
CA ASP A 23 17.78 -11.31 0.71
C ASP A 23 18.61 -10.51 1.73
N LEU A 24 18.13 -10.39 2.97
CA LEU A 24 18.86 -9.76 4.09
C LEU A 24 19.45 -10.80 5.05
N GLY A 25 19.48 -12.08 4.66
CA GLY A 25 19.91 -13.19 5.51
C GLY A 25 18.86 -13.66 6.52
N GLY A 26 17.59 -13.29 6.33
CA GLY A 26 16.48 -13.75 7.16
C GLY A 26 15.97 -15.15 6.78
N ASP A 27 15.21 -15.77 7.68
CA ASP A 27 14.59 -17.08 7.45
C ASP A 27 13.46 -17.00 6.40
N PRO A 28 13.60 -17.68 5.24
CA PRO A 28 12.56 -17.72 4.20
C PRO A 28 11.22 -18.26 4.69
N GLU A 29 11.23 -19.23 5.62
CA GLU A 29 10.00 -19.80 6.15
C GLU A 29 9.28 -18.84 7.08
N ALA A 30 10.02 -18.18 7.99
CA ALA A 30 9.49 -17.11 8.81
C ALA A 30 8.89 -16.00 7.95
N PHE A 31 9.57 -15.61 6.87
CA PHE A 31 9.04 -14.65 5.92
C PHE A 31 7.71 -15.09 5.30
N ALA A 32 7.61 -16.34 4.83
CA ALA A 32 6.38 -16.88 4.26
C ALA A 32 5.24 -17.00 5.29
N ARG A 33 5.56 -17.33 6.55
CA ARG A 33 4.58 -17.33 7.66
C ARG A 33 4.07 -15.92 7.94
N THR A 34 4.96 -14.93 8.06
CA THR A 34 4.59 -13.52 8.27
C THR A 34 3.77 -12.97 7.10
N GLN A 35 4.14 -13.28 5.85
CA GLN A 35 3.34 -12.88 4.68
C GLN A 35 1.91 -13.43 4.73
N ARG A 36 1.74 -14.72 5.04
CA ARG A 36 0.42 -15.35 5.18
C ARG A 36 -0.40 -14.73 6.30
N ALA A 37 0.21 -14.45 7.46
CA ALA A 37 -0.46 -13.80 8.58
C ALA A 37 -0.99 -12.40 8.24
N TRP A 38 -0.27 -11.65 7.40
CA TRP A 38 -0.74 -10.34 6.91
C TRP A 38 -1.79 -10.46 5.79
N ALA A 39 -1.75 -11.53 5.00
CA ALA A 39 -2.72 -11.80 3.95
C ALA A 39 -4.06 -12.34 4.47
N SER A 40 -4.09 -13.01 5.63
CA SER A 40 -5.31 -13.50 6.25
C SER A 40 -6.08 -12.41 7.02
N ARG A 41 -5.52 -11.20 7.17
CA ARG A 41 -6.23 -10.08 7.83
C ARG A 41 -7.40 -9.61 6.95
N PRO A 42 -8.62 -9.45 7.52
CA PRO A 42 -9.77 -8.93 6.79
C PRO A 42 -9.42 -7.54 6.25
N GLY A 43 -9.36 -7.42 4.92
CA GLY A 43 -8.82 -6.24 4.23
C GLY A 43 -7.85 -6.56 3.08
N ALA A 44 -7.26 -7.76 3.07
CA ALA A 44 -6.25 -8.15 2.09
C ALA A 44 -6.80 -8.64 0.73
N GLY A 45 -8.11 -8.89 0.63
CA GLY A 45 -8.82 -9.13 -0.63
C GLY A 45 -9.19 -7.82 -1.31
N ALA A 46 -8.19 -7.07 -1.77
CA ALA A 46 -8.41 -5.75 -2.35
C ALA A 46 -9.09 -5.86 -3.72
N GLU A 47 -10.21 -5.13 -3.88
CA GLU A 47 -10.76 -4.76 -5.18
C GLU A 47 -9.62 -4.28 -6.10
N VAL A 48 -9.36 -5.00 -7.19
CA VAL A 48 -8.27 -4.67 -8.12
C VAL A 48 -8.67 -3.42 -8.89
N ARG A 49 -8.19 -2.25 -8.44
CA ARG A 49 -8.40 -0.98 -9.14
C ARG A 49 -7.27 -0.74 -10.12
N PHE A 50 -7.60 -0.80 -11.41
CA PHE A 50 -6.68 -0.41 -12.48
C PHE A 50 -6.47 1.11 -12.46
N ALA A 51 -5.35 1.57 -11.91
CA ALA A 51 -4.98 2.98 -11.92
C ALA A 51 -4.21 3.32 -13.19
N ARG A 52 -4.76 4.18 -14.06
CA ARG A 52 -4.06 4.70 -15.24
C ARG A 52 -3.21 5.90 -14.86
N ARG A 53 -1.88 5.75 -14.83
CA ARG A 53 -0.96 6.86 -14.54
C ARG A 53 -0.83 7.78 -15.77
N PRO A 54 -1.13 9.09 -15.66
CA PRO A 54 -0.94 10.01 -16.76
C PRO A 54 0.55 10.17 -17.09
N ARG A 55 0.87 10.21 -18.39
CA ARG A 55 2.24 10.37 -18.93
C ARG A 55 2.34 11.66 -19.75
N GLY A 56 3.57 12.13 -20.00
CA GLY A 56 3.85 13.32 -20.80
C GLY A 56 3.13 14.57 -20.29
N VAL A 57 2.61 15.40 -21.21
CA VAL A 57 1.88 16.63 -20.90
C VAL A 57 0.67 16.37 -19.98
N ARG A 58 0.00 15.23 -20.10
CA ARG A 58 -1.13 14.86 -19.22
C ARG A 58 -0.69 14.73 -17.76
N ARG A 59 0.57 14.36 -17.48
CA ARG A 59 1.10 14.31 -16.11
C ARG A 59 1.22 15.70 -15.51
N VAL A 60 1.70 16.67 -16.29
CA VAL A 60 1.84 18.08 -15.86
C VAL A 60 0.46 18.67 -15.56
N LEU A 61 -0.50 18.46 -16.45
CA LEU A 61 -1.89 18.89 -16.23
C LEU A 61 -2.53 18.25 -15.01
N ALA A 62 -2.33 16.95 -14.80
CA ALA A 62 -2.87 16.25 -13.63
C ALA A 62 -2.26 16.79 -12.31
N TRP A 63 -0.95 17.05 -12.31
CA TRP A 63 -0.27 17.67 -11.17
C TRP A 63 -0.78 19.09 -10.88
N TRP A 64 -1.00 19.88 -11.91
CA TRP A 64 -1.51 21.23 -11.77
C TRP A 64 -2.96 21.26 -11.26
N ARG A 65 -3.82 20.34 -11.75
CA ARG A 65 -5.17 20.16 -11.20
C ARG A 65 -5.14 19.71 -9.75
N ALA A 66 -4.28 18.75 -9.41
CA ALA A 66 -4.14 18.26 -8.04
C ALA A 66 -3.73 19.35 -7.04
N ARG A 67 -2.97 20.36 -7.49
CA ARG A 67 -2.62 21.54 -6.69
C ARG A 67 -3.76 22.53 -6.49
N ARG A 68 -4.73 22.56 -7.41
CA ARG A 68 -5.87 23.48 -7.37
C ARG A 68 -7.12 22.89 -6.75
N SER A 69 -7.22 21.56 -6.69
CA SER A 69 -8.32 20.90 -6.01
C SER A 69 -8.17 21.09 -4.50
N PRO A 70 -9.15 21.69 -3.81
CA PRO A 70 -9.21 21.64 -2.36
C PRO A 70 -9.16 20.17 -1.94
N ALA A 71 -8.31 19.84 -0.97
CA ALA A 71 -8.23 18.48 -0.45
C ALA A 71 -9.65 17.98 -0.13
N PRO A 72 -10.04 16.76 -0.56
CA PRO A 72 -11.34 16.22 -0.17
C PRO A 72 -11.38 16.21 1.35
N ARG A 73 -12.37 16.93 1.93
CA ARG A 73 -12.65 16.92 3.36
C ARG A 73 -12.77 15.47 3.80
N ARG A 74 -11.75 14.98 4.51
CA ARG A 74 -11.82 13.71 5.23
C ARG A 74 -12.87 13.91 6.31
N VAL A 75 -14.05 13.32 6.11
CA VAL A 75 -15.02 13.12 7.18
C VAL A 75 -14.36 12.08 8.10
N VAL A 76 -13.98 12.51 9.30
CA VAL A 76 -13.49 11.68 10.40
C VAL A 76 -14.70 11.21 11.19
#